data_AF-A0A846ZY06-F1
#
_entry.id   AF-A0A846ZY06-F1
#
_cell.length_a   1.000
_cell.length_b   1.000
_cell.length_c   1.000
_cell.angle_alpha   90.00
_cell.angle_beta   90.00
_cell.angle_gamma   90.00
#
_symmetry.space_group_name_H-M   'P 1'
#
loop_
_entity.id
_entity.type
_entity.pdbx_description
1 polymer ?
#
loop_
_entity_poly.entity_id
_entity_poly.type
_entity_poly.pdbx_seq_one_letter_code
_entity_poly.pdbx_strand_id
1 'polypeptide(L)'
;MKRIAVQVLATLFILVMVMGCADEKGPAQLAMKAAEQAVETTKAEAAKLAPKEVAALEAALASAKEKLDKGENKAALVEAQGLVGKAKDILAAAKTKKDELSKQWTELTEGIPQMVEAIQGKVGSLSRLKKLPQNITAEKLAEAKSGLETIEADLAKAQESFASGNIVEAVATATAVKEKTAKAMESLSISAPEPAKS
;
A
#
# COMPACT_ATOMS: atom_id res chain seq x y z
N MET A 1 -31.18 1.96 -5.80
CA MET A 1 -29.92 2.75 -5.85
C MET A 1 -29.34 2.99 -7.26
N LYS A 2 -29.89 2.43 -8.34
CA LYS A 2 -29.42 2.69 -9.73
C LYS A 2 -30.07 3.91 -10.43
N ARG A 3 -31.13 4.49 -9.85
CA ARG A 3 -31.88 5.61 -10.46
C ARG A 3 -31.40 7.00 -10.04
N ILE A 4 -30.70 7.11 -8.90
CA ILE A 4 -30.17 8.38 -8.39
C ILE A 4 -28.90 8.81 -9.17
N ALA A 5 -28.14 7.84 -9.69
CA ALA A 5 -26.96 8.11 -10.52
C ALA A 5 -27.30 8.72 -11.90
N VAL A 6 -28.52 8.54 -12.40
CA VAL A 6 -28.93 9.04 -13.73
C VAL A 6 -29.50 10.46 -13.66
N GLN A 7 -30.03 10.90 -12.52
CA GLN A 7 -30.62 12.24 -12.39
C GLN A 7 -29.60 13.36 -12.12
N VAL A 8 -28.41 13.06 -11.60
CA VAL A 8 -27.36 14.07 -11.38
C VAL A 8 -26.64 14.45 -12.68
N LEU A 9 -26.79 13.66 -13.75
CA LEU A 9 -26.20 13.95 -15.06
C LEU A 9 -27.05 14.93 -15.90
N ALA A 10 -28.29 15.24 -15.50
CA ALA A 10 -29.29 15.89 -16.35
C ALA A 10 -29.76 17.29 -15.86
N THR A 11 -29.05 17.91 -14.92
CA THR A 11 -29.39 19.27 -14.40
C THR A 11 -28.23 20.27 -14.57
N LEU A 12 -27.42 20.11 -15.61
CA LEU A 12 -26.38 21.07 -15.99
C LEU A 12 -26.73 21.78 -17.32
N PHE A 13 -28.00 22.10 -17.53
CA PHE A 13 -28.45 22.81 -18.74
C PHE A 13 -29.54 23.83 -18.40
N ILE A 14 -29.18 24.85 -17.61
CA ILE A 14 -30.00 26.07 -17.50
C ILE A 14 -29.09 27.29 -17.68
N LEU A 15 -29.10 27.78 -18.92
CA LEU A 15 -29.17 29.17 -19.38
C LEU A 15 -28.43 30.25 -18.54
N VAL A 16 -27.29 30.73 -19.04
CA VAL A 16 -26.81 32.09 -18.76
C VAL A 16 -26.40 32.74 -20.09
N MET A 17 -27.25 33.64 -20.58
CA MET A 17 -26.89 34.67 -21.56
C MET A 17 -26.47 35.92 -20.81
N VAL A 18 -25.19 36.28 -20.86
CA VAL A 18 -24.72 37.68 -20.79
C VAL A 18 -23.47 37.78 -21.68
N MET A 19 -23.52 38.66 -22.68
CA MET A 19 -22.37 39.04 -23.51
C MET A 19 -21.53 40.09 -22.79
N GLY A 20 -20.22 39.83 -22.64
CA GLY A 20 -19.23 40.85 -22.28
C GLY A 20 -18.01 40.28 -21.56
N CYS A 21 -16.93 40.04 -22.31
CA CYS A 21 -15.66 39.36 -21.96
C CYS A 21 -15.68 37.82 -21.99
N ALA A 22 -14.59 37.23 -22.48
CA ALA A 22 -14.38 35.79 -22.64
C ALA A 22 -14.60 35.01 -21.32
N ASP A 23 -15.79 34.42 -21.17
CA ASP A 23 -16.30 33.85 -19.91
C ASP A 23 -15.82 32.40 -19.69
N GLU A 24 -14.50 32.17 -19.68
CA GLU A 24 -13.90 30.85 -19.39
C GLU A 24 -13.90 30.52 -17.88
N LYS A 25 -14.34 31.46 -17.03
CA LYS A 25 -14.33 31.35 -15.57
C LYS A 25 -15.33 30.31 -15.04
N GLY A 26 -16.50 30.20 -15.66
CA GLY A 26 -17.49 29.16 -15.31
C GLY A 26 -16.96 27.74 -15.51
N PRO A 27 -16.49 27.39 -16.73
CA PRO A 27 -15.85 26.10 -17.00
C PRO A 27 -14.65 25.80 -16.10
N ALA A 28 -13.79 26.80 -15.85
CA ALA A 28 -12.62 26.63 -14.97
C ALA A 28 -13.02 26.28 -13.52
N GLN A 29 -14.05 26.92 -12.97
CA GLN A 29 -14.57 26.60 -11.63
C GLN A 29 -15.18 25.19 -11.55
N LEU A 30 -15.93 24.78 -12.57
CA LEU A 30 -16.50 23.42 -12.62
C LEU A 30 -15.40 22.37 -12.69
N ALA A 31 -14.39 22.59 -13.53
CA ALA A 31 -13.25 21.69 -13.63
C ALA A 31 -12.44 21.65 -12.32
N MET A 32 -12.29 22.79 -11.63
CA MET A 32 -11.67 22.84 -10.29
C MET A 32 -12.41 21.99 -9.28
N LYS A 33 -13.75 22.08 -9.19
CA LYS A 33 -14.52 21.21 -8.29
C LYS A 33 -14.33 19.73 -8.61
N ALA A 34 -14.29 19.36 -9.89
CA ALA A 34 -14.03 17.99 -10.31
C ALA A 34 -12.61 17.53 -9.92
N ALA A 35 -11.61 18.41 -10.08
CA ALA A 35 -10.23 18.14 -9.68
C ALA A 35 -10.11 17.97 -8.16
N GLU A 36 -10.74 18.84 -7.36
CA GLU A 36 -10.78 18.73 -5.90
C GLU A 36 -11.38 17.38 -5.46
N GLN A 37 -12.54 17.02 -6.00
CA GLN A 37 -13.19 15.75 -5.68
C GLN A 37 -12.32 14.55 -6.06
N ALA A 38 -11.66 14.61 -7.23
CA ALA A 38 -10.77 13.55 -7.68
C ALA A 38 -9.54 13.42 -6.77
N VAL A 39 -8.90 14.54 -6.40
CA VAL A 39 -7.74 14.54 -5.50
C VAL A 39 -8.11 14.04 -4.10
N GLU A 40 -9.24 14.47 -3.53
CA GLU A 40 -9.69 13.99 -2.21
C GLU A 40 -10.01 12.48 -2.22
N THR A 41 -10.66 12.00 -3.28
CA THR A 41 -10.93 10.57 -3.46
C THR A 41 -9.61 9.79 -3.57
N THR A 42 -8.66 10.27 -4.38
CA THR A 42 -7.36 9.62 -4.54
C THR A 42 -6.55 9.67 -3.25
N LYS A 43 -6.61 10.76 -2.48
CA LYS A 43 -5.96 10.85 -1.17
C LYS A 43 -6.49 9.81 -0.20
N ALA A 44 -7.81 9.67 -0.07
CA ALA A 44 -8.44 8.71 0.83
C ALA A 44 -8.01 7.25 0.53
N GLU A 45 -7.90 6.92 -0.76
CA GLU A 45 -7.64 5.54 -1.20
C GLU A 45 -6.15 5.22 -1.40
N ALA A 46 -5.34 6.21 -1.79
CA ALA A 46 -3.97 6.01 -2.25
C ALA A 46 -2.89 6.58 -1.30
N ALA A 47 -3.23 7.41 -0.32
CA ALA A 47 -2.20 8.08 0.51
C ALA A 47 -1.24 7.11 1.22
N LYS A 48 -1.73 5.93 1.65
CA LYS A 48 -0.88 4.90 2.27
C LYS A 48 -0.03 4.11 1.27
N LEU A 49 -0.39 4.10 -0.01
CA LEU A 49 0.22 3.27 -1.05
C LEU A 49 1.16 4.06 -1.97
N ALA A 50 0.84 5.33 -2.20
CA ALA A 50 1.49 6.26 -3.11
C ALA A 50 1.56 7.69 -2.51
N PRO A 51 2.20 7.87 -1.33
CA PRO A 51 2.18 9.15 -0.62
C PRO A 51 2.83 10.29 -1.41
N LYS A 52 3.87 9.99 -2.21
CA LYS A 52 4.58 11.00 -3.01
C LYS A 52 3.71 11.51 -4.16
N GLU A 53 2.98 10.59 -4.80
CA GLU A 53 2.10 10.87 -5.92
C GLU A 53 0.87 11.66 -5.46
N VAL A 54 0.31 11.32 -4.29
CA VAL A 54 -0.77 12.09 -3.66
C VAL A 54 -0.30 13.50 -3.28
N ALA A 55 0.88 13.65 -2.68
CA ALA A 55 1.43 14.98 -2.36
C ALA A 55 1.64 15.83 -3.63
N ALA A 56 2.09 15.22 -4.73
CA ALA A 56 2.23 15.90 -6.01
C ALA A 56 0.88 16.36 -6.60
N LEU A 57 -0.20 15.58 -6.42
CA LEU A 57 -1.55 15.99 -6.80
C LEU A 57 -2.03 17.19 -5.99
N GLU A 58 -1.82 17.17 -4.66
CA GLU A 58 -2.21 18.28 -3.78
C GLU A 58 -1.48 19.58 -4.14
N ALA A 59 -0.18 19.49 -4.42
CA ALA A 59 0.61 20.64 -4.86
C ALA A 59 0.13 21.20 -6.21
N ALA A 60 -0.18 20.33 -7.17
CA ALA A 60 -0.71 20.75 -8.47
C ALA A 60 -2.14 21.31 -8.37
N LEU A 61 -2.97 20.80 -7.45
CA LEU A 61 -4.28 21.38 -7.15
C LEU A 61 -4.16 22.79 -6.56
N ALA A 62 -3.20 23.02 -5.66
CA ALA A 62 -2.93 24.35 -5.11
C ALA A 62 -2.50 25.34 -6.21
N SER A 63 -1.59 24.93 -7.11
CA SER A 63 -1.17 25.71 -8.28
C SER A 63 -2.35 26.07 -9.19
N ALA A 64 -3.23 25.11 -9.48
CA ALA A 64 -4.39 25.35 -10.32
C ALA A 64 -5.39 26.34 -9.70
N LYS A 65 -5.57 26.29 -8.37
CA LYS A 65 -6.37 27.26 -7.61
C LYS A 65 -5.78 28.66 -7.68
N GLU A 66 -4.46 28.79 -7.48
CA GLU A 66 -3.78 30.09 -7.56
C GLU A 66 -3.96 30.73 -8.95
N LYS A 67 -3.88 29.95 -10.03
CA LYS A 67 -4.15 30.44 -11.39
C LYS A 67 -5.59 30.90 -11.57
N LEU A 68 -6.56 30.16 -11.01
CA LEU A 68 -7.95 30.58 -11.05
C LEU A 68 -8.17 31.90 -10.29
N ASP A 69 -7.54 32.07 -9.13
CA ASP A 69 -7.62 33.29 -8.32
C ASP A 69 -6.98 34.50 -9.02
N LYS A 70 -5.91 34.28 -9.79
CA LYS A 70 -5.27 35.29 -10.65
C LYS A 70 -6.07 35.62 -11.91
N GLY A 71 -7.19 34.94 -12.17
CA GLY A 71 -7.99 35.11 -13.37
C GLY A 71 -7.41 34.44 -14.62
N GLU A 72 -6.40 33.57 -14.47
CA GLU A 72 -5.81 32.76 -15.53
C GLU A 72 -6.72 31.56 -15.88
N ASN A 73 -7.99 31.83 -16.18
CA ASN A 73 -9.06 30.82 -16.25
C ASN A 73 -8.75 29.68 -17.23
N LYS A 74 -8.15 29.98 -18.39
CA LYS A 74 -7.75 28.96 -19.37
C LYS A 74 -6.65 28.03 -18.85
N ALA A 75 -5.64 28.60 -18.21
CA ALA A 75 -4.55 27.82 -17.63
C ALA A 75 -5.06 26.97 -16.46
N ALA A 76 -5.89 27.55 -15.59
CA ALA A 76 -6.55 26.86 -14.50
C ALA A 76 -7.44 25.70 -15.01
N LEU A 77 -8.23 25.92 -16.07
CA LEU A 77 -9.07 24.89 -16.69
C LEU A 77 -8.25 23.71 -17.23
N VAL A 78 -7.17 23.97 -17.95
CA VAL A 78 -6.30 22.91 -18.50
C VAL A 78 -5.65 22.11 -17.38
N GLU A 79 -5.13 22.78 -16.35
CA GLU A 79 -4.51 22.12 -15.20
C GLU A 79 -5.53 21.31 -14.39
N ALA A 80 -6.74 21.84 -14.19
CA ALA A 80 -7.87 21.13 -13.58
C ALA A 80 -8.17 19.80 -14.25
N GLN A 81 -8.30 19.82 -15.57
CA GLN A 81 -8.62 18.62 -16.36
C GLN A 81 -7.48 17.61 -16.30
N GLY A 82 -6.23 18.09 -16.36
CA GLY A 82 -5.04 17.27 -16.18
C GLY A 82 -4.98 16.59 -14.81
N LEU A 83 -5.38 17.30 -13.75
CA LEU A 83 -5.45 16.74 -12.39
C LEU A 83 -6.45 15.60 -12.28
N VAL A 84 -7.63 15.73 -12.88
CA VAL A 84 -8.64 14.64 -12.88
C VAL A 84 -8.09 13.37 -13.54
N GLY A 85 -7.36 13.51 -14.66
CA GLY A 85 -6.69 12.38 -15.31
C GLY A 85 -5.63 11.73 -14.42
N LYS A 86 -4.68 12.53 -13.91
CA LYS A 86 -3.62 12.05 -13.01
C LYS A 86 -4.16 11.38 -11.75
N ALA A 87 -5.22 11.94 -11.16
CA ALA A 87 -5.87 11.38 -9.97
C ALA A 87 -6.46 9.99 -10.25
N LYS A 88 -7.07 9.78 -11.42
CA LYS A 88 -7.57 8.46 -11.86
C LYS A 88 -6.44 7.47 -12.06
N ASP A 89 -5.35 7.88 -12.70
CA ASP A 89 -4.20 7.01 -12.96
C ASP A 89 -3.54 6.56 -11.66
N ILE A 90 -3.34 7.49 -10.71
CA ILE A 90 -2.80 7.19 -9.39
C ILE A 90 -3.73 6.26 -8.62
N LEU A 91 -5.05 6.48 -8.68
CA LEU A 91 -6.02 5.61 -8.04
C LEU A 91 -6.01 4.19 -8.64
N ALA A 92 -5.88 4.06 -9.96
CA ALA A 92 -5.77 2.76 -10.63
C ALA A 92 -4.47 2.05 -10.22
N ALA A 93 -3.34 2.75 -10.24
CA ALA A 93 -2.06 2.20 -9.81
C ALA A 93 -2.08 1.77 -8.33
N ALA A 94 -2.71 2.57 -7.46
CA ALA A 94 -2.86 2.24 -6.04
C ALA A 94 -3.70 0.96 -5.85
N LYS A 95 -4.78 0.78 -6.60
CA LYS A 95 -5.58 -0.46 -6.56
C LYS A 95 -4.77 -1.67 -7.00
N THR A 96 -4.09 -1.59 -8.14
CA THR A 96 -3.20 -2.67 -8.61
C THR A 96 -2.14 -3.03 -7.56
N LYS A 97 -1.49 -2.02 -6.97
CA LYS A 97 -0.48 -2.24 -5.93
C LYS A 97 -1.07 -2.86 -4.67
N LYS A 98 -2.29 -2.47 -4.28
CA LYS A 98 -3.00 -3.06 -3.14
C LYS A 98 -3.30 -4.53 -3.39
N ASP A 99 -3.74 -4.89 -4.59
CA ASP A 99 -4.03 -6.27 -4.97
C ASP A 99 -2.76 -7.14 -4.97
N GLU A 100 -1.67 -6.61 -5.54
CA GLU A 100 -0.36 -7.26 -5.52
C GLU A 100 0.15 -7.49 -4.08
N LEU A 101 0.13 -6.46 -3.24
CA LEU A 101 0.55 -6.58 -1.85
C LEU A 101 -0.36 -7.51 -1.04
N SER A 102 -1.66 -7.56 -1.35
CA SER A 102 -2.58 -8.50 -0.70
C SER A 102 -2.25 -9.94 -1.06
N LYS A 103 -1.92 -10.20 -2.32
CA LYS A 103 -1.47 -11.52 -2.76
C LYS A 103 -0.16 -11.91 -2.08
N GLN A 104 0.84 -11.01 -2.06
CA GLN A 104 2.11 -11.25 -1.38
C GLN A 104 1.90 -11.50 0.12
N TRP A 105 1.02 -10.76 0.78
CA TRP A 105 0.68 -10.97 2.18
C TRP A 105 0.15 -12.39 2.41
N THR A 106 -0.83 -12.84 1.63
CA THR A 106 -1.37 -14.20 1.73
C THR A 106 -0.28 -15.26 1.60
N GLU A 107 0.54 -15.18 0.54
CA GLU A 107 1.64 -16.12 0.29
C GLU A 107 2.66 -16.15 1.45
N LEU A 108 2.98 -14.98 2.02
CA LEU A 108 3.88 -14.88 3.18
C LEU A 108 3.26 -15.51 4.43
N THR A 109 1.99 -15.22 4.71
CA THR A 109 1.30 -15.72 5.91
C THR A 109 0.98 -17.21 5.86
N GLU A 110 0.92 -17.82 4.69
CA GLU A 110 0.79 -19.27 4.55
C GLU A 110 2.11 -20.00 4.89
N GLY A 111 3.25 -19.46 4.45
CA GLY A 111 4.55 -20.13 4.60
C GLY A 111 5.32 -19.83 5.88
N ILE A 112 5.27 -18.57 6.37
CA ILE A 112 6.08 -18.14 7.52
C ILE A 112 5.77 -18.95 8.79
N PRO A 113 4.50 -19.17 9.19
CA PRO A 113 4.19 -19.92 10.42
C PRO A 113 4.80 -21.33 10.42
N GLN A 114 4.75 -22.04 9.29
CA GLN A 114 5.32 -23.38 9.17
C GLN A 114 6.84 -23.39 9.35
N MET A 115 7.52 -22.38 8.79
CA MET A 115 8.96 -22.24 8.94
C MET A 115 9.35 -21.88 10.41
N VAL A 116 8.54 -21.05 11.09
CA VAL A 116 8.72 -20.73 12.51
C VAL A 116 8.55 -21.96 13.39
N GLU A 117 7.50 -22.75 13.17
CA GLU A 117 7.25 -24.01 13.89
C GLU A 117 8.40 -25.02 13.69
N ALA A 118 8.92 -25.13 12.47
CA ALA A 118 10.06 -25.99 12.18
C ALA A 118 11.33 -25.59 12.97
N ILE A 119 11.60 -24.28 13.07
CA ILE A 119 12.70 -23.75 13.88
C ILE A 119 12.46 -24.04 15.36
N GLN A 120 11.28 -23.73 15.90
CA GLN A 120 10.90 -24.02 17.28
C GLN A 120 11.11 -25.49 17.63
N GLY A 121 10.62 -26.40 16.77
CA GLY A 121 10.77 -27.84 16.95
C GLY A 121 12.23 -28.29 16.97
N LYS A 122 13.05 -27.76 16.05
CA LYS A 122 14.49 -28.08 15.99
C LYS A 122 15.26 -27.51 17.18
N VAL A 123 15.03 -26.26 17.55
CA VAL A 123 15.64 -25.60 18.72
C VAL A 123 15.30 -26.37 20.00
N GLY A 124 14.03 -26.74 20.19
CA GLY A 124 13.58 -27.50 21.35
C GLY A 124 14.17 -28.91 21.39
N SER A 125 14.33 -29.56 20.23
CA SER A 125 14.99 -30.87 20.14
C SER A 125 16.48 -30.79 20.47
N LEU A 126 17.20 -29.84 19.87
CA LEU A 126 18.64 -29.64 20.11
C LEU A 126 18.94 -29.25 21.55
N SER A 127 18.07 -28.44 22.17
CA SER A 127 18.24 -28.01 23.58
C SER A 127 18.13 -29.16 24.59
N ARG A 128 17.53 -30.29 24.21
CA ARG A 128 17.38 -31.48 25.06
C ARG A 128 18.53 -32.47 24.92
N LEU A 129 19.39 -32.31 23.90
CA LEU A 129 20.50 -33.22 23.65
C LEU A 129 21.67 -32.91 24.59
N LYS A 130 22.25 -33.95 25.21
CA LYS A 130 23.51 -33.84 25.98
C LYS A 130 24.72 -33.50 25.11
N LYS A 131 24.68 -33.88 23.82
CA LYS A 131 25.73 -33.61 22.83
C LYS A 131 25.06 -33.18 21.52
N LEU A 132 25.45 -32.01 21.01
CA LEU A 132 24.91 -31.47 19.76
C LEU A 132 25.44 -32.24 18.54
N PRO A 133 24.68 -32.29 17.42
CA PRO A 133 25.17 -32.80 16.14
C PRO A 133 26.43 -32.06 15.68
N GLN A 134 27.35 -32.73 14.98
CA GLN A 134 28.67 -32.17 14.62
C GLN A 134 28.60 -30.87 13.79
N ASN A 135 27.50 -30.63 13.06
CA ASN A 135 27.28 -29.44 12.26
C ASN A 135 26.63 -28.26 13.01
N ILE A 136 26.22 -28.46 14.27
CA ILE A 136 25.53 -27.46 15.10
C ILE A 136 26.35 -27.14 16.35
N THR A 137 26.73 -25.88 16.50
CA THR A 137 27.43 -25.37 17.69
C THR A 137 26.44 -24.82 18.72
N ALA A 138 26.88 -24.69 19.97
CA ALA A 138 26.08 -24.03 21.02
C ALA A 138 25.76 -22.57 20.67
N GLU A 139 26.69 -21.88 19.99
CA GLU A 139 26.53 -20.52 19.49
C GLU A 139 25.41 -20.44 18.44
N LYS A 140 25.43 -21.29 17.40
CA LYS A 140 24.35 -21.35 16.40
C LYS A 140 22.99 -21.65 17.02
N LEU A 141 22.94 -22.49 18.05
CA LEU A 141 21.70 -22.78 18.77
C LEU A 141 21.22 -21.58 19.60
N ALA A 142 22.13 -20.82 20.23
CA ALA A 142 21.80 -19.61 20.97
C ALA A 142 21.34 -18.48 20.04
N GLU A 143 22.04 -18.28 18.92
CA GLU A 143 21.64 -17.34 17.87
C GLU A 143 20.27 -17.68 17.30
N ALA A 144 19.99 -18.96 17.02
CA ALA A 144 18.68 -19.37 16.53
C ALA A 144 17.56 -19.14 17.55
N LYS A 145 17.84 -19.25 18.86
CA LYS A 145 16.87 -18.91 19.92
C LYS A 145 16.55 -17.42 19.94
N SER A 146 17.57 -16.58 19.98
CA SER A 146 17.38 -15.12 19.98
C SER A 146 16.77 -14.62 18.66
N GLY A 147 17.17 -15.23 17.55
CA GLY A 147 16.60 -14.98 16.23
C GLY A 147 15.13 -15.37 16.16
N LEU A 148 14.73 -16.48 16.78
CA LEU A 148 13.34 -16.91 16.86
C LEU A 148 12.47 -15.91 17.65
N GLU A 149 12.94 -15.41 18.80
CA GLU A 149 12.22 -14.37 19.55
C GLU A 149 12.01 -13.10 18.71
N THR A 150 13.04 -12.70 17.95
CA THR A 150 12.97 -11.56 17.02
C THR A 150 11.98 -11.82 15.87
N ILE A 151 12.00 -13.03 15.31
CA ILE A 151 11.09 -13.46 14.25
C ILE A 151 9.63 -13.39 14.73
N GLU A 152 9.34 -13.87 15.94
CA GLU A 152 8.00 -13.84 16.52
C GLU A 152 7.52 -12.39 16.75
N ALA A 153 8.39 -11.52 17.29
CA ALA A 153 8.08 -10.11 17.49
C ALA A 153 7.80 -9.38 16.16
N ASP A 154 8.63 -9.60 15.15
CA ASP A 154 8.45 -8.98 13.84
C ASP A 154 7.22 -9.53 13.10
N LEU A 155 6.90 -10.83 13.27
CA LEU A 155 5.68 -11.41 12.72
C LEU A 155 4.43 -10.77 13.35
N ALA A 156 4.43 -10.58 14.67
CA ALA A 156 3.35 -9.87 15.37
C ALA A 156 3.22 -8.43 14.88
N LYS A 157 4.33 -7.71 14.71
CA LYS A 157 4.35 -6.35 14.14
C LYS A 157 3.78 -6.33 12.71
N ALA A 158 4.13 -7.31 11.88
CA ALA A 158 3.60 -7.41 10.52
C ALA A 158 2.06 -7.60 10.54
N GLN A 159 1.55 -8.44 11.43
CA GLN A 159 0.11 -8.66 11.62
C GLN A 159 -0.62 -7.39 12.10
N GLU A 160 -0.03 -6.65 13.05
CA GLU A 160 -0.57 -5.37 13.52
C GLU A 160 -0.60 -4.31 12.40
N SER A 161 0.48 -4.24 11.62
CA SER A 161 0.57 -3.36 10.45
C SER A 161 -0.53 -3.68 9.44
N PHE A 162 -0.78 -4.97 9.20
CA PHE A 162 -1.88 -5.40 8.32
C PHE A 162 -3.24 -5.01 8.89
N ALA A 163 -3.48 -5.26 10.18
CA ALA A 163 -4.74 -4.95 10.88
C ALA A 163 -5.06 -3.44 10.88
N SER A 164 -4.05 -2.58 10.94
CA SER A 164 -4.20 -1.11 10.83
C SER A 164 -4.37 -0.61 9.39
N GLY A 165 -4.39 -1.52 8.41
CA GLY A 165 -4.48 -1.22 6.98
C GLY A 165 -3.19 -0.67 6.38
N ASN A 166 -2.04 -0.81 7.06
CA ASN A 166 -0.72 -0.49 6.52
C ASN A 166 -0.11 -1.72 5.82
N ILE A 167 -0.70 -2.10 4.69
CA ILE A 167 -0.29 -3.29 3.94
C ILE A 167 1.15 -3.21 3.41
N VAL A 168 1.66 -1.99 3.16
CA VAL A 168 3.04 -1.77 2.70
C VAL A 168 4.03 -2.18 3.79
N GLU A 169 3.85 -1.69 5.03
CA GLU A 169 4.70 -2.07 6.15
C GLU A 169 4.52 -3.55 6.53
N ALA A 170 3.28 -4.06 6.47
CA ALA A 170 2.98 -5.45 6.77
C ALA A 170 3.77 -6.41 5.87
N VAL A 171 3.69 -6.21 4.55
CA VAL A 171 4.39 -7.06 3.57
C VAL A 171 5.90 -6.90 3.67
N ALA A 172 6.41 -5.68 3.84
CA ALA A 172 7.84 -5.45 4.03
C ALA A 172 8.39 -6.17 5.27
N THR A 173 7.67 -6.07 6.39
CA THR A 173 8.04 -6.72 7.66
C THR A 173 7.94 -8.24 7.54
N ALA A 174 6.87 -8.78 6.97
CA ALA A 174 6.73 -10.22 6.74
C ALA A 174 7.79 -10.79 5.79
N THR A 175 8.20 -10.02 4.77
CA THR A 175 9.30 -10.41 3.87
C THR A 175 10.62 -10.51 4.62
N ALA A 176 10.92 -9.51 5.46
CA ALA A 176 12.10 -9.55 6.32
C ALA A 176 12.05 -10.71 7.33
N VAL A 177 10.86 -11.03 7.86
CA VAL A 177 10.65 -12.23 8.69
C VAL A 177 10.99 -13.48 7.91
N LYS A 178 10.44 -13.68 6.70
CA LYS A 178 10.74 -14.84 5.86
C LYS A 178 12.24 -15.02 5.63
N GLU A 179 12.98 -13.95 5.36
CA GLU A 179 14.44 -13.98 5.21
C GLU A 179 15.16 -14.39 6.50
N LYS A 180 14.78 -13.83 7.65
CA LYS A 180 15.34 -14.20 8.97
C LYS A 180 15.06 -15.66 9.29
N THR A 181 13.85 -16.13 9.03
CA THR A 181 13.43 -17.51 9.24
C THR A 181 14.22 -18.46 8.32
N ALA A 182 14.45 -18.10 7.05
CA ALA A 182 15.30 -18.87 6.14
C ALA A 182 16.75 -19.00 6.67
N LYS A 183 17.35 -17.89 7.13
CA LYS A 183 18.71 -17.89 7.72
C LYS A 183 18.79 -18.75 8.99
N ALA A 184 17.77 -18.72 9.84
CA ALA A 184 17.69 -19.55 11.03
C ALA A 184 17.56 -21.04 10.68
N MET A 185 16.74 -21.39 9.68
CA MET A 185 16.65 -22.77 9.18
C MET A 185 17.98 -23.27 8.63
N GLU A 186 18.70 -22.47 7.83
CA GLU A 186 20.04 -22.81 7.32
C GLU A 186 21.03 -23.04 8.46
N SER A 187 21.06 -22.13 9.44
CA SER A 187 21.95 -22.21 10.61
C SER A 187 21.71 -23.47 11.45
N LEU A 188 20.45 -23.93 11.49
CA LEU A 188 20.03 -25.16 12.18
C LEU A 188 20.04 -26.40 11.29
N SER A 189 20.47 -26.29 10.03
CA SER A 189 20.44 -27.37 9.03
C SER A 189 19.05 -28.02 8.90
N ILE A 190 18.01 -27.18 8.91
CA ILE A 190 16.63 -27.56 8.62
C ILE A 190 16.43 -27.40 7.12
N SER A 191 16.05 -28.47 6.43
CA SER A 191 15.60 -28.36 5.04
C SER A 191 14.27 -27.61 5.02
N ALA A 192 14.11 -26.67 4.08
CA ALA A 192 12.86 -25.96 3.90
C ALA A 192 11.70 -26.98 3.75
N PRO A 193 10.54 -26.76 4.39
CA PRO A 193 9.39 -27.65 4.22
C PRO A 193 9.05 -27.74 2.74
N GLU A 194 8.85 -28.97 2.22
CA GLU A 194 8.39 -29.15 0.85
C GLU A 194 7.07 -28.38 0.68
N PRO A 195 6.89 -27.60 -0.41
CA PRO A 195 5.60 -26.98 -0.68
C PRO A 195 4.56 -28.08 -0.73
N ALA A 196 3.51 -27.96 0.09
CA ALA A 196 2.41 -28.91 0.10
C ALA A 196 1.92 -29.08 -1.35
N LYS A 197 2.04 -30.30 -1.88
CA LYS A 197 1.58 -30.64 -3.23
C LYS A 197 0.11 -30.25 -3.32
N SER A 198 -0.22 -29.27 -4.16
CA SER A 198 -1.59 -28.99 -4.60
C SER A 198 -2.15 -30.18 -5.37
#